data_AF-A0A925E6I7-F1
#
_entry.id   AF-A0A925E6I7-F1
#
_cell.length_a   1.000
_cell.length_b   1.000
_cell.length_c   1.000
_cell.angle_alpha   90.00
_cell.angle_beta   90.00
_cell.angle_gamma   90.00
#
_symmetry.space_group_name_H-M   'P 1'
#
loop_
_entity.id
_entity.type
_entity.pdbx_description
1 polymer ?
#
loop_
_entity_poly.entity_id
_entity_poly.type
_entity_poly.pdbx_seq_one_letter_code
_entity_poly.pdbx_strand_id
1 'polypeptide(L)'
;MKSFEVPIIYRSPLISAIKKKRKELDRMKKDFTPTLLDFGPLQIYLARHFGFCYGVENAIEIAFRTVEENPGKRIFLLSEMIHNPQVNADLLAHGMRFLQDTNGKQLIPFDEINGNDIVLIPAFGTTLETEEKLKQIGIRTEEYNTTCPFVEKVWNRGEAIARKNYTIIIHGKPTHEETRATFSHAASSAPAVVVKDMQEAKELAKYITGEKTPDGFYNEFKGQYSSNFNVEKDLQRIGVVNQTTMLASDTQAIADYLKQVMVQTFQPGNAEDRFADTRDTLCYATHDNQTAVSGMLETKADLAIVVGGYNSSNTSHLVELCEERLPSFFINNDGNILSASEILHFNFHTKEEILTTGYLPVKEPVKILLTSGASCPDALVEGVISKLTGYFHINKTVDEIIAQF
;
A
#
# COMPACT_ATOMS: atom_id res chain seq x y z
N MET A 1 8.41 5.95 -20.55
CA MET A 1 7.66 5.35 -19.42
C MET A 1 6.87 4.20 -20.02
N LYS A 2 6.97 2.99 -19.44
CA LYS A 2 6.24 1.80 -19.92
C LYS A 2 4.73 2.12 -19.92
N SER A 3 4.02 1.73 -20.97
CA SER A 3 2.56 1.69 -21.01
C SER A 3 2.10 0.28 -20.67
N PHE A 4 1.00 0.17 -19.95
CA PHE A 4 0.40 -1.10 -19.57
C PHE A 4 -0.94 -1.30 -20.26
N GLU A 5 -1.21 -2.54 -20.66
CA GLU A 5 -2.50 -2.95 -21.19
C GLU A 5 -3.41 -3.44 -20.06
N VAL A 6 -3.91 -2.50 -19.27
CA VAL A 6 -4.95 -2.80 -18.26
C VAL A 6 -6.35 -2.83 -18.91
N PRO A 7 -7.27 -3.70 -18.44
CA PRO A 7 -8.64 -3.78 -18.94
C PRO A 7 -9.35 -2.43 -19.02
N ILE A 8 -10.15 -2.24 -20.08
CA ILE A 8 -10.86 -0.98 -20.33
C ILE A 8 -11.80 -0.62 -19.17
N ILE A 9 -12.37 -1.61 -18.49
CA ILE A 9 -13.27 -1.43 -17.33
C ILE A 9 -12.62 -0.67 -16.16
N TYR A 10 -11.28 -0.62 -16.08
CA TYR A 10 -10.56 0.11 -15.04
C TYR A 10 -10.21 1.54 -15.44
N ARG A 11 -10.41 1.90 -16.71
CA ARG A 11 -10.06 3.21 -17.25
C ARG A 11 -11.24 4.18 -17.12
N SER A 12 -10.90 5.45 -17.06
CA SER A 12 -11.85 6.55 -16.96
C SER A 12 -11.49 7.64 -17.98
N PRO A 13 -12.43 8.08 -18.84
CA PRO A 13 -12.20 9.20 -19.75
C PRO A 13 -11.85 10.49 -19.00
N LEU A 14 -12.60 10.84 -17.94
CA LEU A 14 -12.37 12.03 -17.13
C LEU A 14 -10.99 12.02 -16.48
N ILE A 15 -10.66 10.96 -15.76
CA ILE A 15 -9.39 10.84 -15.06
C ILE A 15 -8.22 10.80 -16.05
N SER A 16 -8.39 10.16 -17.21
CA SER A 16 -7.37 10.13 -18.27
C SER A 16 -7.10 11.54 -18.82
N ALA A 17 -8.15 12.34 -19.08
CA ALA A 17 -8.01 13.72 -19.54
C ALA A 17 -7.29 14.58 -18.51
N ILE A 18 -7.68 14.48 -17.23
CA ILE A 18 -7.02 15.18 -16.11
C ILE A 18 -5.55 14.81 -16.01
N LYS A 19 -5.22 13.50 -15.93
CA LYS A 19 -3.84 13.01 -15.81
C LYS A 19 -2.99 13.46 -17.00
N LYS A 20 -3.54 13.46 -18.23
CA LYS A 20 -2.86 13.93 -19.44
C LYS A 20 -2.54 15.42 -19.34
N LYS A 21 -3.54 16.27 -19.08
CA LYS A 21 -3.34 17.73 -18.97
C LYS A 21 -2.39 18.10 -17.85
N ARG A 22 -2.53 17.48 -16.68
CA ARG A 22 -1.64 17.67 -15.52
C ARG A 22 -0.18 17.29 -15.85
N LYS A 23 0.04 16.27 -16.68
CA LYS A 23 1.38 15.87 -17.15
C LYS A 23 1.95 16.83 -18.21
N GLU A 24 1.12 17.41 -19.06
CA GLU A 24 1.55 18.42 -20.04
C GLU A 24 2.00 19.71 -19.35
N LEU A 25 1.27 20.16 -18.32
CA LEU A 25 1.60 21.37 -17.54
C LEU A 25 2.80 21.16 -16.62
N ASP A 26 2.95 19.98 -16.04
CA ASP A 26 4.04 19.63 -15.14
C ASP A 26 4.50 18.18 -15.38
N ARG A 27 5.46 18.05 -16.29
CA ARG A 27 6.02 16.76 -16.71
C ARG A 27 6.79 16.05 -15.60
N MET A 28 7.38 16.80 -14.66
CA MET A 28 8.16 16.24 -13.55
C MET A 28 7.30 15.88 -12.34
N LYS A 29 5.99 16.20 -12.38
CA LYS A 29 5.03 15.93 -11.31
C LYS A 29 5.48 16.50 -9.96
N LYS A 30 6.02 17.71 -9.97
CA LYS A 30 6.45 18.45 -8.77
C LYS A 30 5.35 19.36 -8.21
N ASP A 31 4.31 19.63 -8.99
CA ASP A 31 3.13 20.35 -8.54
C ASP A 31 2.13 19.37 -7.93
N PHE A 32 2.12 19.34 -6.59
CA PHE A 32 1.24 18.48 -5.77
C PHE A 32 -0.13 19.12 -5.49
N THR A 33 -0.44 20.30 -6.02
CA THR A 33 -1.75 20.92 -5.85
C THR A 33 -2.87 20.04 -6.45
N PRO A 34 -4.07 20.05 -5.85
CA PRO A 34 -5.18 19.27 -6.38
C PRO A 34 -5.74 19.88 -7.65
N THR A 35 -6.38 19.05 -8.47
CA THR A 35 -7.17 19.51 -9.63
C THR A 35 -8.57 19.87 -9.16
N LEU A 36 -9.00 21.11 -9.40
CA LEU A 36 -10.38 21.52 -9.14
C LEU A 36 -11.29 21.09 -10.28
N LEU A 37 -12.33 20.34 -9.94
CA LEU A 37 -13.49 20.05 -10.77
C LEU A 37 -14.65 20.91 -10.25
N ASP A 38 -14.94 22.01 -10.94
CA ASP A 38 -15.94 23.00 -10.52
C ASP A 38 -17.26 22.81 -11.26
N PHE A 39 -18.23 22.20 -10.56
CA PHE A 39 -19.58 21.95 -11.07
C PHE A 39 -20.58 23.06 -10.65
N GLY A 40 -20.11 24.15 -10.04
CA GLY A 40 -20.97 25.19 -9.46
C GLY A 40 -21.33 24.86 -8.00
N PRO A 41 -22.50 24.26 -7.71
CA PRO A 41 -22.88 23.94 -6.33
C PRO A 41 -21.98 22.90 -5.64
N LEU A 42 -21.21 22.14 -6.42
CA LEU A 42 -20.25 21.13 -5.98
C LEU A 42 -18.86 21.45 -6.54
N GLN A 43 -17.86 21.46 -5.67
CA GLN A 43 -16.45 21.60 -6.02
C GLN A 43 -15.68 20.40 -5.49
N ILE A 44 -15.07 19.63 -6.38
CA ILE A 44 -14.24 18.47 -6.03
C ILE A 44 -12.78 18.83 -6.28
N TYR A 45 -11.95 18.70 -5.24
CA TYR A 45 -10.51 18.85 -5.32
C TYR A 45 -9.89 17.45 -5.36
N LEU A 46 -9.49 17.03 -6.56
CA LEU A 46 -8.92 15.71 -6.80
C LEU A 46 -7.40 15.76 -6.59
N ALA A 47 -6.86 14.87 -5.75
CA ALA A 47 -5.43 14.80 -5.47
C ALA A 47 -4.58 14.71 -6.75
N ARG A 48 -3.34 15.20 -6.73
CA ARG A 48 -2.42 15.11 -7.89
C ARG A 48 -2.06 13.66 -8.24
N HIS A 49 -1.79 12.85 -7.22
CA HIS A 49 -1.41 11.45 -7.33
C HIS A 49 -2.47 10.60 -6.62
N PHE A 50 -3.02 9.63 -7.34
CA PHE A 50 -4.06 8.70 -6.91
C PHE A 50 -4.21 7.58 -7.95
N GLY A 51 -4.96 6.54 -7.58
CA GLY A 51 -5.26 5.41 -8.45
C GLY A 51 -4.08 4.47 -8.68
N PHE A 52 -4.19 3.55 -9.64
CA PHE A 52 -3.19 2.51 -9.89
C PHE A 52 -1.75 3.05 -9.99
N CYS A 53 -0.85 2.41 -9.24
CA CYS A 53 0.59 2.61 -9.37
C CYS A 53 1.21 1.63 -10.38
N TYR A 54 2.48 1.86 -10.75
CA TYR A 54 3.20 1.02 -11.72
C TYR A 54 3.18 -0.47 -11.35
N GLY A 55 3.42 -0.80 -10.08
CA GLY A 55 3.45 -2.20 -9.63
C GLY A 55 2.10 -2.89 -9.79
N VAL A 56 1.01 -2.15 -9.53
CA VAL A 56 -0.36 -2.65 -9.68
C VAL A 56 -0.73 -2.80 -11.15
N GLU A 57 -0.45 -1.81 -12.00
CA GLU A 57 -0.72 -1.92 -13.45
C GLU A 57 0.03 -3.10 -14.06
N ASN A 58 1.30 -3.30 -13.67
CA ASN A 58 2.12 -4.42 -14.12
C ASN A 58 1.53 -5.78 -13.66
N ALA A 59 1.10 -5.89 -12.41
CA ALA A 59 0.53 -7.12 -11.88
C ALA A 59 -0.80 -7.47 -12.56
N ILE A 60 -1.66 -6.48 -12.79
CA ILE A 60 -2.93 -6.66 -13.52
C ILE A 60 -2.66 -7.09 -14.97
N GLU A 61 -1.79 -6.40 -15.70
CA GLU A 61 -1.43 -6.76 -17.08
C GLU A 61 -0.95 -8.22 -17.16
N ILE A 62 -0.03 -8.63 -16.27
CA ILE A 62 0.47 -10.01 -16.24
C ILE A 62 -0.67 -10.99 -15.92
N ALA A 63 -1.54 -10.68 -14.96
CA ALA A 63 -2.63 -11.57 -14.57
C ALA A 63 -3.63 -11.83 -15.70
N PHE A 64 -4.11 -10.77 -16.37
CA PHE A 64 -5.03 -10.91 -17.49
C PHE A 64 -4.37 -11.59 -18.70
N ARG A 65 -3.12 -11.23 -19.02
CA ARG A 65 -2.36 -11.90 -20.09
C ARG A 65 -2.16 -13.38 -19.79
N THR A 66 -1.90 -13.75 -18.53
CA THR A 66 -1.74 -15.16 -18.13
C THR A 66 -2.99 -15.98 -18.42
N VAL A 67 -4.19 -15.41 -18.21
CA VAL A 67 -5.46 -16.06 -18.56
C VAL A 67 -5.59 -16.25 -20.08
N GLU A 68 -5.26 -15.22 -20.86
CA GLU A 68 -5.39 -15.24 -22.31
C GLU A 68 -4.40 -16.21 -22.99
N GLU A 69 -3.15 -16.23 -22.52
CA GLU A 69 -2.06 -17.03 -23.10
C GLU A 69 -2.13 -18.53 -22.73
N ASN A 70 -2.90 -18.89 -21.71
CA ASN A 70 -2.95 -20.26 -21.17
C ASN A 70 -4.36 -20.86 -21.19
N PRO A 71 -5.01 -20.97 -22.37
CA PRO A 71 -6.37 -21.48 -22.47
C PRO A 71 -6.47 -22.92 -21.94
N GLY A 72 -7.46 -23.15 -21.07
CA GLY A 72 -7.74 -24.47 -20.49
C GLY A 72 -6.82 -24.87 -19.32
N LYS A 73 -5.85 -24.06 -18.94
CA LYS A 73 -5.04 -24.28 -17.74
C LYS A 73 -5.79 -23.87 -16.47
N ARG A 74 -5.50 -24.54 -15.35
CA ARG A 74 -5.91 -24.06 -14.02
C ARG A 74 -4.94 -22.97 -13.59
N ILE A 75 -5.47 -21.79 -13.30
CA ILE A 75 -4.70 -20.63 -12.90
C ILE A 75 -5.12 -20.24 -11.50
N PHE A 76 -4.14 -20.14 -10.62
CA PHE A 76 -4.34 -19.77 -9.23
C PHE A 76 -3.61 -18.48 -8.93
N LEU A 77 -4.22 -17.67 -8.09
CA LEU A 77 -3.58 -16.54 -7.43
C LEU A 77 -3.10 -17.08 -6.08
N LEU A 78 -1.84 -16.87 -5.73
CA LEU A 78 -1.35 -17.37 -4.44
C LEU A 78 -2.23 -16.84 -3.31
N SER A 79 -2.44 -15.52 -3.25
CA SER A 79 -3.42 -14.82 -2.41
C SER A 79 -4.06 -13.68 -3.23
N GLU A 80 -4.65 -12.67 -2.60
CA GLU A 80 -5.11 -11.48 -3.32
C GLU A 80 -3.99 -10.90 -4.21
N MET A 81 -4.28 -10.63 -5.48
CA MET A 81 -3.27 -10.10 -6.41
C MET A 81 -2.79 -8.71 -5.96
N ILE A 82 -3.75 -7.90 -5.52
CA ILE A 82 -3.61 -6.58 -4.91
C ILE A 82 -4.72 -6.40 -3.88
N HIS A 83 -4.57 -5.48 -2.93
CA HIS A 83 -5.63 -5.15 -1.97
C HIS A 83 -6.69 -4.22 -2.59
N ASN A 84 -7.49 -4.78 -3.50
CA ASN A 84 -8.69 -4.16 -4.06
C ASN A 84 -9.76 -5.24 -4.33
N PRO A 85 -10.91 -5.20 -3.64
CA PRO A 85 -11.91 -6.26 -3.73
C PRO A 85 -12.53 -6.39 -5.12
N GLN A 86 -12.73 -5.28 -5.85
CA GLN A 86 -13.30 -5.34 -7.20
C GLN A 86 -12.35 -5.99 -8.20
N VAL A 87 -11.07 -5.58 -8.21
CA VAL A 87 -10.08 -6.18 -9.11
C VAL A 87 -9.93 -7.67 -8.84
N ASN A 88 -9.91 -8.07 -7.56
CA ASN A 88 -9.89 -9.48 -7.18
C ASN A 88 -11.15 -10.24 -7.63
N ALA A 89 -12.34 -9.65 -7.47
CA ALA A 89 -13.58 -10.24 -7.96
C ALA A 89 -13.58 -10.42 -9.49
N ASP A 90 -13.06 -9.44 -10.23
CA ASP A 90 -12.93 -9.52 -11.68
C ASP A 90 -11.96 -10.65 -12.08
N LEU A 91 -10.83 -10.79 -11.40
CA LEU A 91 -9.88 -11.89 -11.64
C LEU A 91 -10.52 -13.27 -11.38
N LEU A 92 -11.29 -13.41 -10.29
CA LEU A 92 -12.05 -14.64 -10.00
C LEU A 92 -13.12 -14.93 -11.06
N ALA A 93 -13.80 -13.89 -11.57
CA ALA A 93 -14.78 -14.03 -12.65
C ALA A 93 -14.14 -14.53 -13.97
N HIS A 94 -12.84 -14.33 -14.15
CA HIS A 94 -12.05 -14.88 -15.26
C HIS A 94 -11.56 -16.32 -15.00
N GLY A 95 -12.06 -16.97 -13.95
CA GLY A 95 -11.82 -18.39 -13.66
C GLY A 95 -10.61 -18.68 -12.76
N MET A 96 -9.90 -17.64 -12.29
CA MET A 96 -8.84 -17.80 -11.31
C MET A 96 -9.38 -18.13 -9.92
N ARG A 97 -8.53 -18.69 -9.05
CA ARG A 97 -8.88 -19.02 -7.65
C ARG A 97 -7.74 -18.68 -6.70
N PHE A 98 -8.06 -18.27 -5.48
CA PHE A 98 -7.08 -18.07 -4.42
C PHE A 98 -6.61 -19.39 -3.80
N LEU A 99 -5.31 -19.58 -3.63
CA LEU A 99 -4.77 -20.70 -2.85
C LEU A 99 -4.83 -20.44 -1.35
N GLN A 100 -4.65 -19.20 -0.92
CA GLN A 100 -4.71 -18.80 0.49
C GLN A 100 -5.36 -17.42 0.67
N ASP A 101 -5.80 -17.13 1.90
CA ASP A 101 -6.23 -15.78 2.28
C ASP A 101 -5.02 -14.86 2.59
N THR A 102 -5.29 -13.59 2.89
CA THR A 102 -4.24 -12.60 3.18
C THR A 102 -3.46 -12.88 4.47
N ASN A 103 -3.92 -13.80 5.32
CA ASN A 103 -3.21 -14.26 6.52
C ASN A 103 -2.39 -15.53 6.28
N GLY A 104 -2.40 -16.08 5.06
CA GLY A 104 -1.70 -17.32 4.70
C GLY A 104 -2.46 -18.60 5.05
N LYS A 105 -3.75 -18.52 5.40
CA LYS A 105 -4.58 -19.71 5.58
C LYS A 105 -4.92 -20.28 4.21
N GLN A 106 -4.56 -21.53 3.97
CA GLN A 106 -4.90 -22.23 2.72
C GLN A 106 -6.42 -22.33 2.57
N LEU A 107 -6.90 -21.85 1.42
CA LEU A 107 -8.27 -22.01 0.93
C LEU A 107 -8.35 -23.25 0.03
N ILE A 108 -7.27 -23.52 -0.71
CA ILE A 108 -7.07 -24.74 -1.49
C ILE A 108 -5.75 -25.37 -1.00
N PRO A 109 -5.79 -26.61 -0.50
CA PRO A 109 -4.59 -27.35 -0.11
C PRO A 109 -3.54 -27.42 -1.23
N PHE A 110 -2.27 -27.27 -0.87
CA PHE A 110 -1.17 -27.27 -1.86
C PHE A 110 -0.96 -28.65 -2.52
N ASP A 111 -1.49 -29.72 -1.97
CA ASP A 111 -1.47 -31.06 -2.58
C ASP A 111 -2.57 -31.27 -3.65
N GLU A 112 -3.50 -30.33 -3.82
CA GLU A 112 -4.49 -30.33 -4.92
C GLU A 112 -3.97 -29.70 -6.23
N ILE A 113 -2.82 -29.03 -6.16
CA ILE A 113 -2.12 -28.45 -7.32
C ILE A 113 -0.93 -29.31 -7.73
N ASN A 114 -0.51 -29.20 -8.99
CA ASN A 114 0.61 -29.92 -9.58
C ASN A 114 1.34 -29.04 -10.61
N GLY A 115 2.52 -29.47 -11.06
CA GLY A 115 3.35 -28.69 -12.00
C GLY A 115 2.74 -28.32 -13.36
N ASN A 116 1.54 -28.79 -13.72
CA ASN A 116 0.81 -28.31 -14.90
C ASN A 116 -0.02 -27.04 -14.64
N ASP A 117 -0.24 -26.69 -13.38
CA ASP A 117 -0.98 -25.51 -12.96
C ASP A 117 -0.10 -24.26 -12.97
N ILE A 118 -0.75 -23.10 -13.02
CA ILE A 118 -0.09 -21.80 -12.93
C ILE A 118 -0.44 -21.17 -11.59
N VAL A 119 0.56 -20.64 -10.88
CA VAL A 119 0.37 -19.88 -9.66
C VAL A 119 1.01 -18.51 -9.83
N LEU A 120 0.20 -17.45 -9.79
CA LEU A 120 0.70 -16.08 -9.82
C LEU A 120 1.13 -15.64 -8.42
N ILE A 121 2.34 -15.09 -8.32
CA ILE A 121 2.81 -14.45 -7.09
C ILE A 121 2.32 -13.01 -7.10
N PRO A 122 1.68 -12.53 -6.01
CA PRO A 122 1.04 -11.21 -5.95
C PRO A 122 2.06 -10.07 -5.95
N ALA A 123 1.58 -8.83 -6.13
CA ALA A 123 2.42 -7.65 -6.27
C ALA A 123 3.30 -7.35 -5.04
N PHE A 124 2.92 -7.85 -3.86
CA PHE A 124 3.67 -7.72 -2.61
C PHE A 124 4.65 -8.88 -2.36
N GLY A 125 4.76 -9.83 -3.29
CA GLY A 125 5.65 -10.97 -3.22
C GLY A 125 5.18 -12.07 -2.29
N THR A 126 6.08 -12.99 -1.98
CA THR A 126 5.81 -14.10 -1.06
C THR A 126 7.05 -14.47 -0.26
N THR A 127 6.87 -15.31 0.75
CA THR A 127 7.94 -15.84 1.61
C THR A 127 8.75 -16.90 0.85
N LEU A 128 10.05 -16.99 1.14
CA LEU A 128 10.93 -18.02 0.58
C LEU A 128 10.43 -19.46 0.85
N GLU A 129 9.82 -19.69 2.01
CA GLU A 129 9.25 -20.99 2.38
C GLU A 129 8.08 -21.40 1.48
N THR A 130 7.30 -20.42 1.01
CA THR A 130 6.17 -20.66 0.11
C THR A 130 6.66 -20.85 -1.32
N GLU A 131 7.64 -20.08 -1.77
CA GLU A 131 8.32 -20.28 -3.06
C GLU A 131 8.90 -21.69 -3.16
N GLU A 132 9.64 -22.14 -2.14
CA GLU A 132 10.26 -23.46 -2.14
C GLU A 132 9.20 -24.58 -2.15
N LYS A 133 8.08 -24.43 -1.41
CA LYS A 133 6.97 -25.38 -1.48
C LYS A 133 6.37 -25.48 -2.88
N LEU A 134 6.10 -24.35 -3.53
CA LEU A 134 5.55 -24.32 -4.90
C LEU A 134 6.52 -24.96 -5.89
N LYS A 135 7.81 -24.67 -5.75
CA LYS A 135 8.88 -25.27 -6.56
C LYS A 135 8.97 -26.79 -6.39
N GLN A 136 8.83 -27.30 -5.16
CA GLN A 136 8.81 -28.74 -4.88
C GLN A 136 7.61 -29.46 -5.52
N ILE A 137 6.48 -28.77 -5.70
CA ILE A 137 5.30 -29.28 -6.43
C ILE A 137 5.54 -29.28 -7.96
N GLY A 138 6.56 -28.55 -8.42
CA GLY A 138 6.89 -28.38 -9.84
C GLY A 138 6.23 -27.17 -10.48
N ILE A 139 5.72 -26.21 -9.68
CA ILE A 139 5.16 -24.95 -10.18
C ILE A 139 6.30 -24.01 -10.59
N ARG A 140 6.18 -23.40 -11.77
CA ARG A 140 7.11 -22.39 -12.29
C ARG A 140 6.66 -20.99 -11.91
N THR A 141 7.02 -20.54 -10.72
CA THR A 141 6.57 -19.23 -10.21
C THR A 141 7.30 -18.06 -10.88
N GLU A 142 8.50 -18.27 -11.42
CA GLU A 142 9.34 -17.19 -11.98
C GLU A 142 8.72 -16.55 -13.23
N GLU A 143 7.99 -17.33 -14.03
CA GLU A 143 7.30 -16.87 -15.24
C GLU A 143 6.07 -16.00 -14.91
N TYR A 144 5.49 -16.18 -13.72
CA TYR A 144 4.23 -15.58 -13.29
C TYR A 144 4.37 -14.77 -11.99
N ASN A 145 5.59 -14.32 -11.71
CA ASN A 145 5.87 -13.50 -10.55
C ASN A 145 5.55 -12.04 -10.85
N THR A 146 4.54 -11.48 -10.16
CA THR A 146 4.14 -10.08 -10.31
C THR A 146 4.70 -9.15 -9.25
N THR A 147 5.61 -9.64 -8.39
CA THR A 147 6.22 -8.86 -7.32
C THR A 147 6.68 -7.51 -7.86
N CYS A 148 6.25 -6.45 -7.19
CA CYS A 148 6.57 -5.10 -7.58
C CYS A 148 8.09 -4.88 -7.49
N PRO A 149 8.75 -4.32 -8.51
CA PRO A 149 10.19 -4.04 -8.46
C PRO A 149 10.61 -3.13 -7.30
N PHE A 150 9.68 -2.34 -6.75
CA PHE A 150 9.92 -1.51 -5.57
C PHE A 150 9.91 -2.32 -4.26
N VAL A 151 9.19 -3.44 -4.20
CA VAL A 151 9.27 -4.41 -3.10
C VAL A 151 10.59 -5.17 -3.20
N GLU A 152 10.97 -5.64 -4.39
CA GLU A 152 12.26 -6.28 -4.61
C GLU A 152 13.44 -5.34 -4.29
N LYS A 153 13.29 -4.02 -4.53
CA LYS A 153 14.29 -3.03 -4.13
C LYS A 153 14.52 -3.03 -2.61
N VAL A 154 13.48 -3.21 -1.81
CA VAL A 154 13.61 -3.34 -0.34
C VAL A 154 14.41 -4.59 0.00
N TRP A 155 14.11 -5.72 -0.62
CA TRP A 155 14.83 -6.98 -0.38
C TRP A 155 16.31 -6.87 -0.75
N ASN A 156 16.60 -6.33 -1.94
CA ASN A 156 17.96 -6.05 -2.40
C ASN A 156 18.72 -5.11 -1.46
N ARG A 157 18.03 -4.11 -0.89
CA ARG A 157 18.63 -3.22 0.11
C ARG A 157 18.89 -3.95 1.42
N GLY A 158 17.97 -4.79 1.87
CA GLY A 158 18.14 -5.71 3.00
C GLY A 158 19.38 -6.59 2.84
N GLU A 159 19.55 -7.24 1.69
CA GLU A 159 20.75 -8.04 1.40
C GLU A 159 22.04 -7.20 1.44
N ALA A 160 22.01 -5.97 0.90
CA ALA A 160 23.18 -5.10 0.93
C ALA A 160 23.58 -4.68 2.36
N ILE A 161 22.60 -4.56 3.25
CA ILE A 161 22.80 -4.32 4.70
C ILE A 161 23.37 -5.58 5.36
N ALA A 162 22.77 -6.74 5.08
CA ALA A 162 23.19 -8.05 5.59
C ALA A 162 24.65 -8.36 5.25
N ARG A 163 25.10 -8.10 4.01
CA ARG A 163 26.50 -8.28 3.56
C ARG A 163 27.51 -7.46 4.37
N LYS A 164 27.07 -6.43 5.08
CA LYS A 164 27.90 -5.61 5.97
C LYS A 164 27.77 -6.00 7.45
N ASN A 165 27.14 -7.13 7.76
CA ASN A 165 26.91 -7.67 9.09
C ASN A 165 26.08 -6.75 10.01
N TYR A 166 25.01 -6.18 9.47
CA TYR A 166 23.98 -5.50 10.25
C TYR A 166 22.75 -6.38 10.38
N THR A 167 22.07 -6.26 11.52
CA THR A 167 20.71 -6.74 11.73
C THR A 167 19.72 -5.84 11.00
N ILE A 168 18.67 -6.44 10.44
CA ILE A 168 17.66 -5.74 9.67
C ILE A 168 16.44 -5.48 10.56
N ILE A 169 16.15 -4.21 10.84
CA ILE A 169 14.92 -3.78 11.49
C ILE A 169 13.91 -3.47 10.38
N ILE A 170 12.74 -4.11 10.38
CA ILE A 170 11.72 -3.92 9.35
C ILE A 170 10.58 -3.10 9.94
N HIS A 171 10.41 -1.87 9.48
CA HIS A 171 9.23 -1.07 9.81
C HIS A 171 8.04 -1.53 8.96
N GLY A 172 7.07 -2.20 9.58
CA GLY A 172 5.92 -2.73 8.84
C GLY A 172 4.93 -3.46 9.75
N LYS A 173 3.73 -3.70 9.22
CA LYS A 173 2.69 -4.43 9.96
C LYS A 173 3.04 -5.94 9.97
N PRO A 174 3.27 -6.58 11.12
CA PRO A 174 3.82 -7.95 11.19
C PRO A 174 2.98 -9.02 10.48
N THR A 175 1.67 -8.84 10.46
CA THR A 175 0.73 -9.76 9.82
C THR A 175 0.53 -9.49 8.33
N HIS A 176 1.01 -8.36 7.80
CA HIS A 176 0.83 -7.99 6.40
C HIS A 176 1.71 -8.85 5.49
N GLU A 177 1.17 -9.26 4.34
CA GLU A 177 1.82 -10.20 3.41
C GLU A 177 3.19 -9.71 2.95
N GLU A 178 3.28 -8.43 2.54
CA GLU A 178 4.56 -7.81 2.16
C GLU A 178 5.61 -7.83 3.29
N THR A 179 5.19 -7.59 4.54
CA THR A 179 6.09 -7.61 5.69
C THR A 179 6.57 -9.03 5.96
N ARG A 180 5.68 -10.02 5.87
CA ARG A 180 6.04 -11.44 6.01
C ARG A 180 7.02 -11.89 4.93
N ALA A 181 6.78 -11.49 3.68
CA ALA A 181 7.70 -11.75 2.57
C ALA A 181 9.06 -11.09 2.84
N THR A 182 9.07 -9.78 3.09
CA THR A 182 10.29 -9.01 3.38
C THR A 182 11.07 -9.57 4.56
N PHE A 183 10.37 -9.99 5.62
CA PHE A 183 10.98 -10.64 6.78
C PHE A 183 11.60 -11.99 6.43
N SER A 184 10.93 -12.85 5.67
CA SER A 184 11.48 -14.13 5.21
C SER A 184 12.77 -13.94 4.40
N HIS A 185 12.75 -13.01 3.43
CA HIS A 185 13.94 -12.65 2.64
C HIS A 185 15.07 -12.09 3.52
N ALA A 186 14.78 -11.15 4.42
CA ALA A 186 15.77 -10.58 5.33
C ALA A 186 16.37 -11.64 6.28
N ALA A 187 15.52 -12.45 6.92
CA ALA A 187 15.90 -13.47 7.90
C ALA A 187 16.77 -14.58 7.29
N SER A 188 16.68 -14.81 5.98
CA SER A 188 17.56 -15.74 5.26
C SER A 188 19.02 -15.26 5.21
N SER A 189 19.26 -13.95 5.32
CA SER A 189 20.55 -13.32 5.08
C SER A 189 21.18 -12.65 6.30
N ALA A 190 20.36 -12.21 7.27
CA ALA A 190 20.80 -11.58 8.51
C ALA A 190 19.77 -11.77 9.64
N PRO A 191 20.15 -11.57 10.90
CA PRO A 191 19.17 -11.41 11.96
C PRO A 191 18.19 -10.29 11.60
N ALA A 192 16.91 -10.52 11.85
CA ALA A 192 15.86 -9.56 11.51
C ALA A 192 14.84 -9.44 12.64
N VAL A 193 14.28 -8.25 12.81
CA VAL A 193 13.14 -8.00 13.70
C VAL A 193 12.18 -6.98 13.07
N VAL A 194 10.88 -7.20 13.22
CA VAL A 194 9.82 -6.30 12.76
C VAL A 194 9.44 -5.35 13.90
N VAL A 195 9.26 -4.07 13.57
CA VAL A 195 8.61 -3.09 14.43
C VAL A 195 7.44 -2.46 13.68
N LYS A 196 6.28 -2.40 14.29
CA LYS A 196 5.05 -1.90 13.68
C LYS A 196 5.00 -0.38 13.61
N ASP A 197 5.44 0.28 14.66
CA ASP A 197 5.30 1.73 14.86
C ASP A 197 6.40 2.28 15.79
N MET A 198 6.32 3.60 16.06
CA MET A 198 7.27 4.29 16.94
C MET A 198 7.25 3.76 18.38
N GLN A 199 6.12 3.24 18.86
CA GLN A 199 6.05 2.70 20.21
C GLN A 199 6.87 1.41 20.31
N GLU A 200 6.71 0.48 19.36
CA GLU A 200 7.54 -0.72 19.30
C GLU A 200 9.02 -0.40 19.06
N ALA A 201 9.34 0.62 18.25
CA ALA A 201 10.73 1.06 18.07
C ALA A 201 11.37 1.55 19.39
N LYS A 202 10.61 2.27 20.22
CA LYS A 202 11.04 2.67 21.58
C LYS A 202 11.21 1.47 22.50
N GLU A 203 10.32 0.48 22.44
CA GLU A 203 10.48 -0.74 23.24
C GLU A 203 11.70 -1.56 22.80
N LEU A 204 11.96 -1.65 21.50
CA LEU A 204 13.18 -2.26 20.96
C LEU A 204 14.43 -1.54 21.46
N ALA A 205 14.42 -0.21 21.47
CA ALA A 205 15.53 0.61 21.93
C ALA A 205 15.93 0.33 23.37
N LYS A 206 14.99 -0.04 24.26
CA LYS A 206 15.29 -0.41 25.65
C LYS A 206 16.14 -1.68 25.78
N TYR A 207 16.06 -2.59 24.80
CA TYR A 207 16.94 -3.75 24.72
C TYR A 207 18.32 -3.37 24.17
N ILE A 208 18.39 -2.40 23.24
CA ILE A 208 19.66 -1.86 22.72
C ILE A 208 20.44 -1.17 23.85
N THR A 209 19.78 -0.34 24.65
CA THR A 209 20.39 0.43 25.74
C THR A 209 20.70 -0.40 27.00
N GLY A 210 20.16 -1.62 27.10
CA GLY A 210 20.26 -2.48 28.28
C GLY A 210 19.31 -2.09 29.43
N GLU A 211 18.33 -1.21 29.18
CA GLU A 211 17.26 -0.89 30.15
C GLU A 211 16.36 -2.11 30.43
N LYS A 212 16.12 -2.95 29.42
CA LYS A 212 15.41 -4.23 29.56
C LYS A 212 16.37 -5.42 29.40
N THR A 213 16.09 -6.51 30.12
CA THR A 213 16.89 -7.74 30.03
C THR A 213 16.60 -8.50 28.72
N PRO A 214 17.58 -9.20 28.13
CA PRO A 214 17.39 -9.99 26.91
C PRO A 214 16.21 -10.95 26.92
N ASP A 215 15.92 -11.60 28.06
CA ASP A 215 14.81 -12.57 28.17
C ASP A 215 13.43 -11.95 27.90
N GLY A 216 13.24 -10.66 28.22
CA GLY A 216 11.99 -9.95 27.97
C GLY A 216 11.66 -9.81 26.48
N PHE A 217 12.69 -9.69 25.64
CA PHE A 217 12.56 -9.44 24.21
C PHE A 217 11.76 -10.55 23.52
N TYR A 218 12.05 -11.80 23.86
CA TYR A 218 11.47 -12.96 23.20
C TYR A 218 9.97 -13.11 23.44
N ASN A 219 9.45 -12.52 24.52
CA ASN A 219 8.03 -12.44 24.81
C ASN A 219 7.38 -11.23 24.13
N GLU A 220 8.01 -10.05 24.20
CA GLU A 220 7.47 -8.80 23.67
C GLU A 220 7.44 -8.77 22.14
N PHE A 221 8.48 -9.27 21.48
CA PHE A 221 8.60 -9.37 20.02
C PHE A 221 8.27 -10.78 19.51
N LYS A 222 7.50 -11.58 20.25
CA LYS A 222 7.17 -12.96 19.88
C LYS A 222 6.59 -13.04 18.47
N GLY A 223 7.22 -13.84 17.61
CA GLY A 223 6.81 -14.01 16.21
C GLY A 223 7.26 -12.89 15.27
N GLN A 224 8.06 -11.94 15.75
CA GLN A 224 8.52 -10.78 14.99
C GLN A 224 10.04 -10.75 14.81
N TYR A 225 10.79 -11.77 15.26
CA TYR A 225 12.25 -11.86 15.10
C TYR A 225 12.66 -13.17 14.43
N SER A 226 13.81 -13.16 13.73
CA SER A 226 14.33 -14.31 13.00
C SER A 226 14.74 -15.46 13.93
N SER A 227 14.78 -16.69 13.44
CA SER A 227 15.28 -17.83 14.23
C SER A 227 16.71 -17.57 14.74
N ASN A 228 17.00 -17.98 15.98
CA ASN A 228 18.30 -17.82 16.63
C ASN A 228 18.75 -16.36 16.88
N PHE A 229 17.82 -15.39 16.85
CA PHE A 229 18.12 -13.99 17.18
C PHE A 229 18.69 -13.89 18.61
N ASN A 230 19.86 -13.28 18.75
CA ASN A 230 20.52 -13.03 20.02
C ASN A 230 20.55 -11.53 20.28
N VAL A 231 19.77 -11.06 21.27
CA VAL A 231 19.61 -9.64 21.59
C VAL A 231 20.95 -8.95 21.84
N GLU A 232 21.85 -9.59 22.59
CA GLU A 232 23.14 -9.00 22.98
C GLU A 232 24.09 -8.85 21.79
N LYS A 233 24.04 -9.78 20.84
CA LYS A 233 24.92 -9.79 19.66
C LYS A 233 24.33 -9.03 18.47
N ASP A 234 23.06 -9.23 18.19
CA ASP A 234 22.45 -8.84 16.93
C ASP A 234 21.97 -7.38 16.97
N LEU A 235 21.65 -6.82 18.13
CA LEU A 235 21.32 -5.39 18.26
C LEU A 235 22.55 -4.46 18.29
N GLN A 236 23.75 -5.00 18.05
CA GLN A 236 25.00 -4.23 18.07
C GLN A 236 25.19 -3.34 16.84
N ARG A 237 24.60 -3.74 15.70
CA ARG A 237 24.65 -3.04 14.42
C ARG A 237 23.32 -3.24 13.71
N ILE A 238 22.62 -2.16 13.40
CA ILE A 238 21.28 -2.23 12.83
C ILE A 238 21.15 -1.42 11.54
N GLY A 239 20.25 -1.84 10.65
CA GLY A 239 19.80 -1.07 9.50
C GLY A 239 18.29 -1.20 9.37
N VAL A 240 17.61 -0.13 8.98
CA VAL A 240 16.14 -0.12 8.90
C VAL A 240 15.71 -0.37 7.46
N VAL A 241 14.74 -1.22 7.20
CA VAL A 241 14.00 -1.26 5.92
C VAL A 241 12.53 -1.14 6.24
N ASN A 242 11.66 -1.03 5.24
CA ASN A 242 10.24 -0.84 5.49
C ASN A 242 9.37 -1.65 4.54
N GLN A 243 8.15 -1.95 4.99
CA GLN A 243 7.03 -2.23 4.11
C GLN A 243 6.75 -0.96 3.27
N THR A 244 6.67 -1.11 1.96
CA THR A 244 6.65 -0.03 0.96
C THR A 244 5.48 0.93 1.09
N THR A 245 4.39 0.49 1.73
CA THR A 245 3.17 1.26 1.93
C THR A 245 3.06 1.96 3.28
N MET A 246 4.05 1.87 4.17
CA MET A 246 4.02 2.59 5.45
C MET A 246 4.04 4.12 5.27
N LEU A 247 3.62 4.87 6.29
CA LEU A 247 3.80 6.32 6.32
C LEU A 247 5.29 6.68 6.19
N ALA A 248 5.58 7.58 5.24
CA ALA A 248 6.93 8.01 4.95
C ALA A 248 7.55 8.74 6.14
N SER A 249 6.77 9.62 6.78
CA SER A 249 7.14 10.35 7.99
C SER A 249 7.51 9.41 9.13
N ASP A 250 6.73 8.36 9.35
CA ASP A 250 6.91 7.44 10.48
C ASP A 250 8.15 6.59 10.27
N THR A 251 8.34 6.07 9.05
CA THR A 251 9.55 5.32 8.69
C THR A 251 10.81 6.15 8.92
N GLN A 252 10.80 7.41 8.47
CA GLN A 252 11.91 8.33 8.67
C GLN A 252 12.14 8.61 10.17
N ALA A 253 11.08 8.89 10.92
CA ALA A 253 11.17 9.15 12.35
C ALA A 253 11.72 7.96 13.14
N ILE A 254 11.27 6.73 12.83
CA ILE A 254 11.78 5.49 13.46
C ILE A 254 13.26 5.29 13.15
N ALA A 255 13.66 5.46 11.88
CA ALA A 255 15.06 5.34 11.48
C ALA A 255 15.96 6.37 12.19
N ASP A 256 15.53 7.63 12.25
CA ASP A 256 16.28 8.70 12.92
C ASP A 256 16.35 8.47 14.44
N TYR A 257 15.26 8.03 15.06
CA TYR A 257 15.21 7.69 16.47
C TYR A 257 16.19 6.54 16.81
N LEU A 258 16.10 5.42 16.08
CA LEU A 258 16.99 4.27 16.31
C LEU A 258 18.45 4.64 16.04
N LYS A 259 18.73 5.47 15.03
CA LYS A 259 20.08 6.02 14.80
C LYS A 259 20.58 6.80 16.02
N GLN A 260 19.76 7.68 16.60
CA GLN A 260 20.13 8.42 17.81
C GLN A 260 20.39 7.49 19.00
N VAL A 261 19.57 6.44 19.19
CA VAL A 261 19.78 5.42 20.22
C VAL A 261 21.12 4.71 20.05
N MET A 262 21.47 4.29 18.83
CA MET A 262 22.78 3.67 18.55
C MET A 262 23.94 4.62 18.86
N VAL A 263 23.78 5.91 18.52
CA VAL A 263 24.80 6.93 18.80
C VAL A 263 24.99 7.13 20.29
N GLN A 264 23.93 7.24 21.07
CA GLN A 264 24.01 7.46 22.52
C GLN A 264 24.53 6.23 23.26
N THR A 265 24.14 5.03 22.85
CA THR A 265 24.49 3.79 23.56
C THR A 265 25.96 3.41 23.39
N PHE A 266 26.53 3.64 22.21
CA PHE A 266 27.87 3.15 21.86
C PHE A 266 28.94 4.25 21.83
N GLN A 267 28.71 5.38 22.50
CA GLN A 267 29.69 6.47 22.66
C GLN A 267 30.53 6.34 23.97
N PRO A 268 31.82 6.77 23.96
CA PRO A 268 32.60 7.21 22.79
C PRO A 268 33.03 6.00 21.92
N GLY A 269 32.75 6.01 20.62
CA GLY A 269 33.04 4.89 19.71
C GLY A 269 32.52 5.10 18.27
N ASN A 270 32.67 4.09 17.41
CA ASN A 270 32.23 4.10 15.99
C ASN A 270 30.71 3.96 15.85
N ALA A 271 29.93 4.84 16.47
CA ALA A 271 28.47 4.84 16.37
C ALA A 271 27.96 4.94 14.92
N GLU A 272 28.66 5.68 14.06
CA GLU A 272 28.30 5.82 12.64
C GLU A 272 28.42 4.49 11.87
N ASP A 273 29.31 3.58 12.29
CA ASP A 273 29.45 2.24 11.69
C ASP A 273 28.41 1.23 12.23
N ARG A 274 27.61 1.62 13.21
CA ARG A 274 26.60 0.75 13.86
C ARG A 274 25.17 0.99 13.37
N PHE A 275 24.95 2.01 12.53
CA PHE A 275 23.67 2.26 11.87
C PHE A 275 23.84 2.33 10.35
N ALA A 276 23.12 1.49 9.60
CA ALA A 276 23.07 1.59 8.15
C ALA A 276 21.94 2.54 7.72
N ASP A 277 22.28 3.60 6.99
CA ASP A 277 21.30 4.55 6.43
C ASP A 277 20.59 3.95 5.20
N THR A 278 19.27 3.99 5.21
CA THR A 278 18.40 3.22 4.29
C THR A 278 17.21 4.00 3.79
N ARG A 279 17.29 5.34 3.85
CA ARG A 279 16.27 6.31 3.45
C ARG A 279 15.62 6.11 2.07
N ASP A 280 16.13 5.20 1.23
CA ASP A 280 15.68 4.93 -0.14
C ASP A 280 14.85 3.62 -0.29
N THR A 281 14.17 3.19 0.77
CA THR A 281 13.36 1.95 0.79
C THR A 281 11.84 2.19 0.68
N LEU A 282 11.37 3.44 0.78
CA LEU A 282 9.97 3.79 0.50
C LEU A 282 9.69 3.73 -1.01
N CYS A 283 8.51 3.20 -1.37
CA CYS A 283 8.06 3.22 -2.76
C CYS A 283 7.63 4.64 -3.15
N TYR A 284 7.97 5.03 -4.38
CA TYR A 284 7.62 6.35 -4.92
C TYR A 284 6.11 6.60 -4.88
N ALA A 285 5.28 5.59 -5.16
CA ALA A 285 3.83 5.77 -5.25
C ALA A 285 3.22 6.12 -3.88
N THR A 286 3.70 5.47 -2.82
CA THR A 286 3.32 5.78 -1.44
C THR A 286 3.69 7.22 -1.08
N HIS A 287 4.95 7.59 -1.35
CA HIS A 287 5.45 8.94 -1.08
C HIS A 287 4.68 10.01 -1.88
N ASP A 288 4.47 9.79 -3.18
CA ASP A 288 3.77 10.71 -4.08
C ASP A 288 2.30 10.89 -3.67
N ASN A 289 1.60 9.79 -3.34
CA ASN A 289 0.21 9.85 -2.88
C ASN A 289 0.08 10.61 -1.55
N GLN A 290 0.95 10.31 -0.58
CA GLN A 290 0.96 11.03 0.71
C GLN A 290 1.27 12.51 0.52
N THR A 291 2.26 12.85 -0.32
CA THR A 291 2.62 14.24 -0.62
C THR A 291 1.48 14.97 -1.34
N ALA A 292 0.82 14.31 -2.30
CA ALA A 292 -0.34 14.87 -3.00
C ALA A 292 -1.53 15.10 -2.07
N VAL A 293 -1.79 14.18 -1.12
CA VAL A 293 -2.83 14.35 -0.12
C VAL A 293 -2.48 15.49 0.84
N SER A 294 -1.24 15.55 1.35
CA SER A 294 -0.78 16.66 2.20
C SER A 294 -0.93 18.02 1.50
N GLY A 295 -0.53 18.14 0.23
CA GLY A 295 -0.73 19.36 -0.56
C GLY A 295 -2.22 19.67 -0.83
N MET A 296 -3.05 18.64 -1.05
CA MET A 296 -4.49 18.79 -1.18
C MET A 296 -5.15 19.29 0.11
N LEU A 297 -4.68 18.83 1.27
CA LEU A 297 -5.19 19.23 2.60
C LEU A 297 -4.94 20.71 2.95
N GLU A 298 -4.06 21.40 2.22
CA GLU A 298 -3.92 22.87 2.31
C GLU A 298 -5.14 23.61 1.74
N THR A 299 -5.98 22.91 0.96
CA THR A 299 -7.20 23.47 0.39
C THR A 299 -8.35 23.42 1.39
N LYS A 300 -9.03 24.55 1.62
CA LYS A 300 -10.22 24.60 2.46
C LYS A 300 -11.38 23.81 1.83
N ALA A 301 -11.79 22.75 2.50
CA ALA A 301 -12.90 21.88 2.11
C ALA A 301 -13.75 21.48 3.32
N ASP A 302 -14.87 20.81 3.07
CA ASP A 302 -15.85 20.40 4.08
C ASP A 302 -15.64 18.98 4.58
N LEU A 303 -15.26 18.09 3.66
CA LEU A 303 -15.03 16.67 3.94
C LEU A 303 -14.05 16.09 2.92
N ALA A 304 -13.45 14.95 3.28
CA ALA A 304 -12.65 14.15 2.38
C ALA A 304 -13.34 12.81 2.08
N ILE A 305 -13.20 12.34 0.85
CA ILE A 305 -13.58 10.98 0.45
C ILE A 305 -12.32 10.29 -0.06
N VAL A 306 -12.04 9.12 0.51
CA VAL A 306 -10.88 8.29 0.13
C VAL A 306 -11.42 6.98 -0.43
N VAL A 307 -11.05 6.65 -1.67
CA VAL A 307 -11.56 5.47 -2.37
C VAL A 307 -10.51 4.36 -2.42
N GLY A 308 -10.89 3.13 -2.08
CA GLY A 308 -10.07 1.93 -2.26
C GLY A 308 -10.43 0.79 -1.32
N GLY A 309 -9.72 -0.34 -1.44
CA GLY A 309 -9.99 -1.53 -0.61
C GLY A 309 -9.66 -1.33 0.88
N TYR A 310 -10.52 -1.80 1.78
CA TYR A 310 -10.38 -1.67 3.23
C TYR A 310 -9.13 -2.34 3.85
N ASN A 311 -8.54 -3.31 3.17
CA ASN A 311 -7.29 -3.96 3.54
C ASN A 311 -6.03 -3.32 2.92
N SER A 312 -6.17 -2.29 2.07
CA SER A 312 -5.04 -1.59 1.45
C SER A 312 -4.35 -0.66 2.44
N SER A 313 -3.14 -1.01 2.88
CA SER A 313 -2.36 -0.17 3.79
C SER A 313 -2.12 1.24 3.23
N ASN A 314 -1.78 1.37 1.93
CA ASN A 314 -1.61 2.69 1.31
C ASN A 314 -2.89 3.51 1.43
N THR A 315 -4.07 2.94 1.15
CA THR A 315 -5.34 3.67 1.23
C THR A 315 -5.64 4.10 2.65
N SER A 316 -5.45 3.22 3.63
CA SER A 316 -5.68 3.52 5.05
C SER A 316 -4.82 4.68 5.54
N HIS A 317 -3.55 4.78 5.11
CA HIS A 317 -2.70 5.91 5.46
C HIS A 317 -3.17 7.24 4.83
N LEU A 318 -3.80 7.22 3.65
CA LEU A 318 -4.42 8.43 3.10
C LEU A 318 -5.65 8.86 3.91
N VAL A 319 -6.40 7.90 4.46
CA VAL A 319 -7.51 8.17 5.41
C VAL A 319 -6.97 8.82 6.67
N GLU A 320 -5.94 8.24 7.29
CA GLU A 320 -5.29 8.79 8.50
C GLU A 320 -4.85 10.25 8.29
N LEU A 321 -4.21 10.56 7.15
CA LEU A 321 -3.81 11.93 6.80
C LEU A 321 -5.00 12.89 6.68
N CYS A 322 -6.13 12.44 6.13
CA CYS A 322 -7.32 13.28 5.98
C CYS A 322 -8.04 13.48 7.34
N GLU A 323 -8.12 12.45 8.17
CA GLU A 323 -8.78 12.50 9.49
C GLU A 323 -8.13 13.52 10.44
N GLU A 324 -6.84 13.84 10.25
CA GLU A 324 -6.16 14.89 11.01
C GLU A 324 -6.73 16.31 10.78
N ARG A 325 -7.47 16.52 9.68
CA ARG A 325 -7.87 17.87 9.22
C ARG A 325 -9.36 18.07 9.05
N LEU A 326 -10.09 17.04 8.59
CA LEU A 326 -11.50 17.17 8.22
C LEU A 326 -12.25 15.82 8.33
N PRO A 327 -13.59 15.85 8.46
CA PRO A 327 -14.40 14.64 8.37
C PRO A 327 -14.06 13.85 7.10
N SER A 328 -13.74 12.57 7.26
CA SER A 328 -13.22 11.73 6.19
C SER A 328 -14.04 10.46 6.05
N PHE A 329 -14.37 10.09 4.81
CA PHE A 329 -15.17 8.92 4.49
C PHE A 329 -14.38 7.96 3.62
N PHE A 330 -14.07 6.78 4.17
CA PHE A 330 -13.35 5.72 3.47
C PHE A 330 -14.35 4.75 2.82
N ILE A 331 -14.37 4.72 1.49
CA ILE A 331 -15.33 3.91 0.72
C ILE A 331 -14.62 3.01 -0.28
N ASN A 332 -15.23 1.87 -0.62
CA ASN A 332 -14.68 0.96 -1.63
C ASN A 332 -15.02 1.44 -3.05
N ASN A 333 -16.25 1.95 -3.26
CA ASN A 333 -16.76 2.40 -4.55
C ASN A 333 -17.91 3.41 -4.37
N ASP A 334 -18.51 3.84 -5.47
CA ASP A 334 -19.63 4.79 -5.49
C ASP A 334 -20.94 4.24 -4.90
N GLY A 335 -21.12 2.92 -4.87
CA GLY A 335 -22.24 2.25 -4.24
C GLY A 335 -22.33 2.46 -2.72
N ASN A 336 -21.21 2.83 -2.08
CA ASN A 336 -21.18 3.24 -0.68
C ASN A 336 -21.90 4.58 -0.41
N ILE A 337 -22.10 5.40 -1.44
CA ILE A 337 -22.85 6.66 -1.34
C ILE A 337 -24.32 6.37 -1.64
N LEU A 338 -25.08 6.08 -0.59
CA LEU A 338 -26.45 5.57 -0.69
C LEU A 338 -27.45 6.65 -1.15
N SER A 339 -27.27 7.89 -0.68
CA SER A 339 -28.09 9.04 -1.06
C SER A 339 -27.35 10.34 -0.81
N ALA A 340 -27.96 11.50 -1.11
CA ALA A 340 -27.41 12.81 -0.75
C ALA A 340 -27.26 13.02 0.78
N SER A 341 -27.97 12.23 1.59
CA SER A 341 -27.95 12.32 3.04
C SER A 341 -27.25 11.15 3.72
N GLU A 342 -26.96 10.04 3.02
CA GLU A 342 -26.48 8.81 3.65
C GLU A 342 -25.26 8.24 2.93
N ILE A 343 -24.23 7.92 3.71
CA ILE A 343 -23.01 7.27 3.24
C ILE A 343 -22.65 6.11 4.17
N LEU A 344 -22.39 4.93 3.59
CA LEU A 344 -21.84 3.77 4.28
C LEU A 344 -20.32 3.77 4.09
N HIS A 345 -19.56 3.98 5.15
CA HIS A 345 -18.10 4.11 5.06
C HIS A 345 -17.40 3.26 6.11
N PHE A 346 -16.14 2.94 5.89
CA PHE A 346 -15.38 2.06 6.78
C PHE A 346 -14.53 2.85 7.77
N ASN A 347 -14.73 2.61 9.05
CA ASN A 347 -13.86 3.14 10.07
C ASN A 347 -12.61 2.25 10.19
N PHE A 348 -11.47 2.78 9.76
CA PHE A 348 -10.22 2.00 9.76
C PHE A 348 -9.73 1.65 11.18
N HIS A 349 -10.08 2.44 12.20
CA HIS A 349 -9.64 2.21 13.58
C HIS A 349 -10.44 1.08 14.24
N THR A 350 -11.77 1.06 14.05
CA THR A 350 -12.65 0.01 14.63
C THR A 350 -12.82 -1.21 13.73
N LYS A 351 -12.48 -1.10 12.44
CA LYS A 351 -12.68 -2.12 11.39
C LYS A 351 -14.15 -2.43 11.10
N GLU A 352 -15.02 -1.44 11.23
CA GLU A 352 -16.47 -1.59 11.02
C GLU A 352 -16.98 -0.64 9.93
N GLU A 353 -17.99 -1.08 9.19
CA GLU A 353 -18.75 -0.19 8.31
C GLU A 353 -19.78 0.60 9.13
N ILE A 354 -19.78 1.91 8.95
CA ILE A 354 -20.60 2.88 9.66
C ILE A 354 -21.51 3.58 8.65
N LEU A 355 -22.81 3.51 8.89
CA LEU A 355 -23.79 4.35 8.20
C LEU A 355 -23.80 5.74 8.83
N THR A 356 -23.46 6.77 8.07
CA THR A 356 -23.52 8.17 8.51
C THR A 356 -24.60 8.93 7.76
N THR A 357 -25.48 9.57 8.51
CA THR A 357 -26.54 10.45 8.01
C THR A 357 -26.13 11.91 8.09
N GLY A 358 -26.53 12.74 7.13
CA GLY A 358 -26.20 14.18 7.09
C GLY A 358 -24.73 14.46 6.78
N TYR A 359 -24.07 13.59 6.01
CA TYR A 359 -22.64 13.70 5.71
C TYR A 359 -22.31 14.88 4.77
N LEU A 360 -23.22 15.27 3.88
CA LEU A 360 -23.08 16.48 3.06
C LEU A 360 -23.55 17.71 3.84
N PRO A 361 -22.76 18.80 3.88
CA PRO A 361 -23.16 20.03 4.53
C PRO A 361 -24.25 20.76 3.72
N VAL A 362 -25.18 21.42 4.42
CA VAL A 362 -26.24 22.24 3.81
C VAL A 362 -25.68 23.64 3.49
N LYS A 363 -24.91 23.75 2.41
CA LYS A 363 -24.37 25.02 1.91
C LYS A 363 -24.03 24.94 0.42
N GLU A 364 -23.70 26.07 -0.18
CA GLU A 364 -23.26 26.15 -1.58
C GLU A 364 -22.09 27.15 -1.72
N PRO A 365 -20.96 26.77 -2.35
CA PRO A 365 -20.64 25.43 -2.85
C PRO A 365 -20.24 24.46 -1.74
N VAL A 366 -20.59 23.18 -1.89
CA VAL A 366 -20.00 22.07 -1.11
C VAL A 366 -18.62 21.75 -1.67
N LYS A 367 -17.61 21.64 -0.82
CA LYS A 367 -16.23 21.40 -1.21
C LYS A 367 -15.74 20.06 -0.68
N ILE A 368 -15.37 19.15 -1.58
CA ILE A 368 -14.94 17.80 -1.25
C ILE A 368 -13.50 17.58 -1.69
N LEU A 369 -12.65 17.09 -0.78
CA LEU A 369 -11.35 16.53 -1.17
C LEU A 369 -11.55 15.09 -1.60
N LEU A 370 -11.02 14.70 -2.76
CA LEU A 370 -11.16 13.34 -3.29
C LEU A 370 -9.78 12.77 -3.61
N THR A 371 -9.52 11.56 -3.13
CA THR A 371 -8.31 10.80 -3.48
C THR A 371 -8.62 9.30 -3.51
N SER A 372 -7.66 8.50 -3.97
CA SER A 372 -7.77 7.05 -3.95
C SER A 372 -6.42 6.39 -3.76
N GLY A 373 -6.45 5.16 -3.24
CA GLY A 373 -5.25 4.37 -3.00
C GLY A 373 -4.58 3.87 -4.28
N ALA A 374 -3.34 3.41 -4.14
CA ALA A 374 -2.49 2.89 -5.21
C ALA A 374 -3.05 1.62 -5.91
N SER A 375 -4.06 0.97 -5.33
CA SER A 375 -4.77 -0.20 -5.86
C SER A 375 -6.17 0.14 -6.38
N CYS A 376 -6.56 1.41 -6.47
CA CYS A 376 -7.89 1.82 -6.92
C CYS A 376 -7.92 2.05 -8.44
N PRO A 377 -8.83 1.40 -9.19
CA PRO A 377 -9.10 1.74 -10.58
C PRO A 377 -9.54 3.21 -10.73
N ASP A 378 -9.20 3.83 -11.86
CA ASP A 378 -9.64 5.20 -12.15
C ASP A 378 -11.16 5.27 -12.37
N ALA A 379 -11.76 4.21 -12.94
CA ALA A 379 -13.20 4.10 -13.14
C ALA A 379 -13.99 4.23 -11.82
N LEU A 380 -13.46 3.73 -10.71
CA LEU A 380 -14.12 3.87 -9.40
C LEU A 380 -14.11 5.30 -8.89
N VAL A 381 -13.03 6.05 -9.14
CA VAL A 381 -12.95 7.46 -8.77
C VAL A 381 -13.95 8.28 -9.59
N GLU A 382 -14.06 8.02 -10.90
CA GLU A 382 -15.07 8.66 -11.75
C GLU A 382 -16.49 8.26 -11.36
N GLY A 383 -16.73 7.01 -10.95
CA GLY A 383 -18.00 6.56 -10.40
C GLY A 383 -18.43 7.40 -9.19
N VAL A 384 -17.51 7.66 -8.26
CA VAL A 384 -17.75 8.50 -7.08
C VAL A 384 -18.08 9.94 -7.48
N ILE A 385 -17.30 10.51 -8.41
CA ILE A 385 -17.58 11.86 -8.95
C ILE A 385 -18.98 11.90 -9.57
N SER A 386 -19.31 10.93 -10.42
CA SER A 386 -20.61 10.85 -11.11
C SER A 386 -21.76 10.73 -10.11
N LYS A 387 -21.63 9.85 -9.12
CA LYS A 387 -22.61 9.65 -8.05
C LYS A 387 -22.87 10.93 -7.25
N LEU A 388 -21.81 11.63 -6.86
CA LEU A 388 -21.93 12.91 -6.16
C LEU A 388 -22.61 13.96 -7.04
N THR A 389 -22.17 14.14 -8.29
CA THR A 389 -22.76 15.13 -9.19
C THR A 389 -24.26 14.90 -9.43
N GLY A 390 -24.73 13.65 -9.39
CA GLY A 390 -26.15 13.30 -9.51
C GLY A 390 -27.04 13.82 -8.37
N TYR A 391 -26.46 14.26 -7.26
CA TYR A 391 -27.20 14.84 -6.12
C TYR A 391 -27.23 16.37 -6.12
N PHE A 392 -26.54 17.03 -7.05
CA PHE A 392 -26.49 18.49 -7.15
C PHE A 392 -27.10 18.98 -8.46
N HIS A 393 -27.67 20.18 -8.46
CA HIS A 393 -28.07 20.88 -9.67
C HIS A 393 -26.85 21.51 -10.35
N ILE A 394 -26.02 20.67 -10.96
CA ILE A 394 -24.74 21.07 -11.56
C ILE A 394 -24.89 22.08 -12.71
N ASN A 395 -23.97 23.04 -12.78
CA ASN A 395 -23.91 24.05 -13.84
C ASN A 395 -23.12 23.59 -15.06
N LYS A 396 -22.34 22.51 -14.92
CA LYS A 396 -21.52 21.91 -15.96
C LYS A 396 -21.64 20.40 -15.88
N THR A 397 -21.79 19.74 -17.02
CA THR A 397 -21.75 18.28 -17.15
C THR A 397 -20.33 17.75 -17.02
N VAL A 398 -20.19 16.44 -16.79
CA VAL A 398 -18.87 15.78 -16.79
C VAL A 398 -18.15 15.98 -18.13
N ASP A 399 -18.85 15.90 -19.26
CA ASP A 399 -18.27 16.13 -20.58
C ASP A 399 -17.73 17.56 -20.75
N GLU A 400 -18.43 18.57 -20.21
CA GLU A 400 -17.96 19.96 -20.21
C GLU A 400 -16.76 20.18 -19.27
N ILE A 401 -16.63 19.39 -18.19
CA ILE A 401 -15.41 19.36 -17.38
C ILE A 401 -14.27 18.70 -18.16
N ILE A 402 -14.52 17.57 -18.83
CA ILE A 402 -13.52 16.87 -19.66
C ILE A 402 -12.95 17.82 -20.72
N ALA A 403 -13.80 18.59 -21.40
CA ALA A 403 -13.38 19.53 -22.44
C ALA A 403 -12.42 20.65 -21.95
N GLN A 404 -12.28 20.85 -20.63
CA GLN A 404 -11.33 21.81 -20.06
C GLN A 404 -9.90 21.26 -19.95
N PHE A 405 -9.73 19.93 -20.03
CA PHE A 405 -8.46 19.24 -19.90
C PHE A 405 -7.91 18.83 -21.26
#